data_AF-A0A1I5APJ8-F1
#
_entry.id   AF-A0A1I5APJ8-F1
#
_cell.length_a   1.000
_cell.length_b   1.000
_cell.length_c   1.000
_cell.angle_alpha   90.00
_cell.angle_beta   90.00
_cell.angle_gamma   90.00
#
_symmetry.space_group_name_H-M   'P 1'
#
loop_
_entity.id
_entity.type
_entity.pdbx_description
1 polymer ?
#
loop_
_entity_poly.entity_id
_entity_poly.type
_entity_poly.pdbx_seq_one_letter_code
_entity_poly.pdbx_strand_id
1 'polypeptide(L)'
;VLDSNSLEDTIWCMRCLPEYEALWRKYGVWCAAQVEHLMTDDRSKNALRVAWRHSEGLATDEELSTAWAAAEAAALDAAEAAALAVALAARDAADAAALAARDAADAVALAVALAARDAADAAGAAAEDAARDAQQEKLVEILTAGKWVGGAPWDGFSSTADKRKTI
;
A
#
# COMPACT_ATOMS: atom_id res chain seq x y z
N VAL A 1 26.05 31.69 -38.17
CA VAL A 1 25.30 31.75 -36.88
C VAL A 1 25.60 30.53 -36.04
N LEU A 2 25.37 29.31 -36.54
CA LEU A 2 25.70 28.06 -35.83
C LEU A 2 27.19 27.92 -35.48
N ASP A 3 28.10 28.30 -36.38
CA ASP A 3 29.55 28.22 -36.12
C ASP A 3 30.05 29.17 -35.00
N SER A 4 29.16 30.01 -34.45
CA SER A 4 29.51 31.00 -33.42
C SER A 4 28.56 30.99 -32.22
N ASN A 5 27.56 30.10 -32.18
CA ASN A 5 26.53 30.04 -31.15
C ASN A 5 26.19 28.57 -30.81
N SER A 6 25.54 28.33 -29.68
CA SER A 6 25.00 27.00 -29.35
C SER A 6 23.84 26.61 -30.29
N LEU A 7 23.44 25.34 -30.28
CA LEU A 7 22.27 24.87 -31.03
C LEU A 7 21.00 25.56 -30.52
N GLU A 8 20.81 25.67 -29.21
CA GLU A 8 19.69 26.40 -28.62
C GLU A 8 19.67 27.87 -29.06
N ASP A 9 20.81 28.56 -29.00
CA ASP A 9 20.92 29.97 -29.41
C ASP A 9 20.65 30.13 -30.92
N THR A 10 21.09 29.17 -31.73
CA THR A 10 20.86 29.18 -33.18
C THR A 10 19.37 28.99 -33.50
N ILE A 11 18.69 28.06 -32.82
CA ILE A 11 17.25 27.84 -32.94
C ILE A 11 16.48 29.08 -32.50
N TRP A 12 16.94 29.78 -31.46
CA TRP A 12 16.35 31.04 -31.03
C TRP A 12 16.45 32.13 -32.11
N CYS A 13 17.63 32.30 -32.72
CA CYS A 13 17.84 33.27 -33.80
C CYS A 13 17.00 32.99 -35.07
N MET A 14 16.68 31.73 -35.37
CA MET A 14 15.84 31.37 -36.52
C MET A 14 14.44 32.02 -36.48
N ARG A 15 13.90 32.27 -35.27
CA ARG A 15 12.59 32.93 -35.09
C ARG A 15 12.54 34.36 -35.61
N CYS A 16 13.70 35.01 -35.80
CA CYS A 16 13.77 36.38 -36.33
C CYS A 16 13.65 36.44 -37.86
N LEU A 17 13.54 35.29 -38.55
CA LEU A 17 13.44 35.20 -40.01
C LEU A 17 12.12 34.52 -40.42
N PRO A 18 10.98 35.24 -40.38
CA PRO A 18 9.66 34.68 -40.68
C PRO A 18 9.52 34.20 -42.13
N GLU A 19 10.32 34.72 -43.06
CA GLU A 19 10.34 34.29 -44.47
C GLU A 19 10.74 32.82 -44.67
N TYR A 20 11.32 32.17 -43.65
CA TYR A 20 11.70 30.76 -43.66
C TYR A 20 10.85 29.88 -42.71
N GLU A 21 9.68 30.33 -42.27
CA GLU A 21 8.83 29.60 -41.30
C GLU A 21 8.56 28.14 -41.70
N ALA A 22 8.29 27.88 -42.99
CA ALA A 22 8.07 26.53 -43.50
C ALA A 22 9.31 25.63 -43.32
N LEU A 23 10.52 26.18 -43.52
CA LEU A 23 11.77 25.46 -43.33
C LEU A 23 12.02 25.15 -41.84
N TRP A 24 11.71 26.10 -40.95
CA TRP A 24 11.81 25.90 -39.50
C TRP A 24 10.85 24.84 -38.99
N ARG A 25 9.61 24.85 -39.48
CA ARG A 25 8.63 23.80 -39.18
C ARG A 25 9.11 22.43 -39.65
N LYS A 26 9.66 22.35 -40.87
CA LYS A 26 10.21 21.11 -41.44
C LYS A 26 11.39 20.57 -40.61
N TYR A 27 12.29 21.45 -40.17
CA TYR A 27 13.37 21.09 -39.25
C TYR A 27 12.83 20.57 -37.90
N GLY A 28 11.84 21.26 -37.32
CA GLY A 28 11.19 20.82 -36.07
C GLY A 28 10.55 19.44 -36.19
N VAL A 29 9.85 19.16 -37.29
CA VAL A 29 9.27 17.83 -37.56
C VAL A 29 10.35 16.78 -37.74
N TRP A 30 11.44 17.10 -38.43
CA TRP A 30 12.58 16.17 -38.59
C TRP A 30 13.22 15.81 -37.25
N CYS A 31 13.40 16.79 -36.36
CA CYS A 31 13.88 16.57 -34.99
C CYS A 31 12.91 15.68 -34.21
N ALA A 32 11.61 15.97 -34.27
CA ALA A 32 10.60 15.16 -33.58
C ALA A 32 10.51 13.73 -34.13
N ALA A 33 10.75 13.52 -35.43
CA ALA A 33 10.83 12.20 -36.03
C ALA A 33 12.01 11.37 -35.49
N GLN A 34 13.11 11.98 -35.04
CA GLN A 34 14.22 11.24 -34.40
C GLN A 34 13.77 10.53 -33.11
N VAL A 35 12.78 11.10 -32.43
CA VAL A 35 12.22 10.57 -31.17
C VAL A 35 10.83 9.95 -31.36
N GLU A 36 10.41 9.67 -32.60
CA GLU A 36 9.10 9.04 -32.89
C GLU A 36 8.95 7.68 -32.19
N HIS A 37 10.06 6.97 -31.96
CA HIS A 37 10.08 5.70 -31.23
C HIS A 37 9.64 5.82 -29.76
N LEU A 38 9.66 7.04 -29.19
CA LEU A 38 9.12 7.32 -27.85
C LEU A 38 7.62 7.64 -27.88
N MET A 39 7.03 7.86 -29.06
CA MET A 39 5.61 8.14 -29.22
C MET A 39 4.82 6.84 -29.31
N THR A 40 4.01 6.58 -28.29
CA THR A 40 3.17 5.36 -28.22
C THR A 40 1.87 5.52 -29.01
N ASP A 41 1.26 6.71 -29.00
CA ASP A 41 -0.04 6.97 -29.60
C ASP A 41 0.08 7.35 -31.09
N ASP A 42 -0.74 6.72 -31.93
CA ASP A 42 -0.73 6.94 -33.38
C ASP A 42 -1.21 8.34 -33.78
N ARG A 43 -2.02 9.03 -32.96
CA ARG A 43 -2.44 10.42 -33.19
C ARG A 43 -1.24 11.36 -33.14
N SER A 44 -0.30 11.13 -32.23
CA SER A 44 0.96 11.90 -32.14
C SER A 44 1.84 11.69 -33.38
N LYS A 45 1.95 10.45 -33.88
CA LYS A 45 2.69 10.14 -35.12
C LYS A 45 2.00 10.76 -36.35
N ASN A 46 0.68 10.70 -36.40
CA ASN A 46 -0.10 11.31 -37.47
C ASN A 46 0.09 12.83 -37.50
N ALA A 47 0.16 13.50 -36.34
CA ALA A 47 0.44 14.93 -36.27
C ALA A 47 1.80 15.30 -36.87
N LEU A 48 2.84 14.48 -36.68
CA LEU A 48 4.14 14.70 -37.34
C LEU A 48 4.03 14.60 -38.87
N ARG A 49 3.30 13.60 -39.37
CA ARG A 49 3.09 13.39 -40.81
C ARG A 49 2.30 14.54 -41.45
N VAL A 50 1.26 15.03 -40.78
CA VAL A 50 0.47 16.18 -41.24
C VAL A 50 1.32 17.46 -41.18
N ALA A 51 2.12 17.66 -40.14
CA ALA A 51 3.03 18.81 -40.03
C ALA A 51 4.10 18.80 -41.13
N TRP A 52 4.64 17.63 -41.49
CA TRP A 52 5.55 17.51 -42.64
C TRP A 52 4.85 17.90 -43.95
N ARG A 53 3.67 17.35 -44.23
CA ARG A 53 2.88 17.67 -45.43
C ARG A 53 2.50 19.16 -45.50
N HIS A 54 2.12 19.75 -44.37
CA HIS A 54 1.82 21.18 -44.26
C HIS A 54 3.04 22.03 -44.65
N SER A 55 4.25 21.63 -44.20
CA SER A 55 5.50 22.31 -44.60
C SER A 55 5.82 22.22 -46.10
N GLU A 56 5.22 21.26 -46.81
CA GLU A 56 5.34 21.08 -48.26
C GLU A 56 4.15 21.71 -49.02
N GLY A 57 3.22 22.36 -48.33
CA GLY A 57 1.99 22.91 -48.92
C GLY A 57 0.97 21.84 -49.33
N LEU A 58 1.13 20.60 -48.85
CA LEU A 58 0.28 19.44 -49.18
C LEU A 58 -0.80 19.16 -48.13
N ALA A 59 -0.92 20.00 -47.11
CA ALA A 59 -1.97 19.95 -46.10
C ALA A 59 -2.44 21.36 -45.74
N THR A 60 -3.72 21.50 -45.38
CA THR A 60 -4.31 22.78 -44.99
C THR A 60 -4.02 23.11 -43.52
N ASP A 61 -4.20 24.38 -43.14
CA ASP A 61 -4.12 24.81 -41.74
C ASP A 61 -5.16 24.08 -40.86
N GLU A 62 -6.32 23.76 -41.42
CA GLU A 62 -7.39 23.02 -40.73
C GLU A 62 -7.01 21.56 -40.47
N GLU A 63 -6.41 20.88 -41.46
CA GLU A 63 -5.88 19.53 -41.29
C GLU A 63 -4.78 19.50 -40.21
N LEU A 64 -3.89 20.49 -40.21
CA LEU A 64 -2.83 20.63 -39.21
C LEU A 64 -3.40 20.87 -37.80
N SER A 65 -4.35 21.80 -37.69
CA SER A 65 -5.01 22.13 -36.41
C SER A 65 -5.73 20.91 -35.83
N THR A 66 -6.45 20.16 -36.67
CA THR A 66 -7.15 18.93 -36.28
C THR A 66 -6.17 17.85 -35.79
N ALA A 67 -5.07 17.65 -36.51
CA ALA A 67 -4.05 16.68 -36.13
C ALA A 67 -3.34 17.06 -34.83
N TRP A 68 -3.09 18.36 -34.61
CA TRP A 68 -2.56 18.85 -33.34
C TRP A 68 -3.54 18.59 -32.19
N ALA A 69 -4.81 18.99 -32.32
CA ALA A 69 -5.82 18.75 -31.29
C ALA A 69 -5.93 17.26 -30.93
N ALA A 70 -5.83 16.36 -31.91
CA ALA A 70 -5.82 14.92 -31.67
C ALA A 70 -4.57 14.44 -30.90
N ALA A 71 -3.39 14.99 -31.20
CA ALA A 71 -2.16 14.66 -30.48
C ALA A 71 -2.15 15.23 -29.05
N GLU A 72 -2.73 16.41 -28.84
CA GLU A 72 -2.92 17.00 -27.51
C GLU A 72 -3.88 16.15 -26.67
N ALA A 73 -5.01 15.73 -27.25
CA ALA A 73 -5.91 14.79 -26.59
C ALA A 73 -5.21 13.48 -26.22
N ALA A 74 -4.35 12.94 -27.09
CA ALA A 74 -3.56 11.75 -26.78
C ALA A 74 -2.61 11.94 -25.58
N ALA A 75 -1.96 13.10 -25.49
CA ALA A 75 -1.08 13.41 -24.37
C ALA A 75 -1.87 13.54 -23.05
N LEU A 76 -3.07 14.13 -23.09
CA LEU A 76 -3.97 14.24 -21.94
C LEU A 76 -4.48 12.85 -21.51
N ASP A 77 -4.95 12.03 -22.45
CA ASP A 77 -5.39 10.66 -22.19
C ASP A 77 -4.28 9.85 -21.51
N ALA A 78 -3.04 9.95 -22.00
CA ALA A 78 -1.88 9.27 -21.43
C ALA A 78 -1.53 9.77 -20.03
N ALA A 79 -1.61 11.07 -19.78
CA ALA A 79 -1.37 11.66 -18.47
C ALA A 79 -2.44 11.24 -17.45
N GLU A 80 -3.71 11.22 -17.86
CA GLU A 80 -4.82 10.76 -17.01
C GLU A 80 -4.69 9.27 -16.69
N ALA A 81 -4.37 8.45 -17.68
CA ALA A 81 -4.14 7.02 -17.48
C ALA A 81 -2.97 6.77 -16.51
N ALA A 82 -1.87 7.53 -16.63
CA ALA A 82 -0.74 7.44 -15.71
C ALA A 82 -1.12 7.87 -14.28
N ALA A 83 -1.86 8.97 -14.14
CA ALA A 83 -2.35 9.44 -12.84
C ALA A 83 -3.27 8.41 -12.16
N LEU A 84 -4.18 7.81 -12.93
CA LEU A 84 -5.08 6.77 -12.45
C LEU A 84 -4.32 5.51 -12.04
N ALA A 85 -3.34 5.07 -12.84
CA ALA A 85 -2.49 3.93 -12.49
C ALA A 85 -1.74 4.14 -11.18
N VAL A 86 -1.17 5.33 -10.96
CA VAL A 86 -0.50 5.70 -9.70
C VAL A 86 -1.49 5.70 -8.52
N ALA A 87 -2.69 6.26 -8.71
CA ALA A 87 -3.71 6.29 -7.67
C ALA A 87 -4.19 4.89 -7.26
N LEU A 88 -4.38 3.99 -8.23
CA LEU A 88 -4.73 2.58 -7.97
C LEU A 88 -3.60 1.85 -7.24
N ALA A 89 -2.35 2.00 -7.69
CA ALA A 89 -1.21 1.38 -7.03
C ALA A 89 -1.04 1.86 -5.57
N ALA A 90 -1.27 3.15 -5.31
CA ALA A 90 -1.23 3.70 -3.95
C ALA A 90 -2.35 3.12 -3.07
N ARG A 91 -3.54 2.92 -3.63
CA ARG A 91 -4.66 2.29 -2.93
C ARG A 91 -4.37 0.82 -2.60
N ASP A 92 -3.90 0.05 -3.58
CA ASP A 92 -3.56 -1.36 -3.38
C ASP A 92 -2.49 -1.54 -2.29
N ALA A 93 -1.49 -0.66 -2.26
CA ALA A 93 -0.47 -0.64 -1.22
C ALA A 93 -1.05 -0.31 0.17
N ALA A 94 -2.00 0.63 0.25
CA ALA A 94 -2.67 0.97 1.51
C ALA A 94 -3.54 -0.19 2.02
N ASP A 95 -4.30 -0.83 1.13
CA ASP A 95 -5.14 -1.99 1.47
C ASP A 95 -4.29 -3.19 1.94
N ALA A 96 -3.17 -3.45 1.29
CA ALA A 96 -2.21 -4.48 1.70
C ALA A 96 -1.61 -4.19 3.09
N ALA A 97 -1.22 -2.94 3.36
CA ALA A 97 -0.71 -2.54 4.67
C ALA A 97 -1.76 -2.68 5.78
N ALA A 98 -3.02 -2.34 5.48
CA ALA A 98 -4.12 -2.49 6.42
C ALA A 98 -4.40 -3.97 6.75
N LEU A 99 -4.32 -4.86 5.75
CA LEU A 99 -4.49 -6.30 5.96
C LEU A 99 -3.35 -6.86 6.83
N ALA A 100 -2.09 -6.52 6.51
CA ALA A 100 -0.94 -6.95 7.29
C ALA A 100 -1.01 -6.48 8.75
N ALA A 101 -1.50 -5.26 9.01
CA ALA A 101 -1.70 -4.76 10.35
C ALA A 101 -2.76 -5.55 11.14
N ARG A 102 -3.83 -6.00 10.47
CA ARG A 102 -4.87 -6.85 11.08
C ARG A 102 -4.32 -8.23 11.40
N ASP A 103 -3.63 -8.86 10.46
CA ASP A 103 -3.02 -10.18 10.65
C ASP A 103 -2.03 -10.15 11.84
N ALA A 104 -1.24 -9.08 11.96
CA ALA A 104 -0.33 -8.89 13.09
C ALA A 104 -1.10 -8.74 14.42
N ALA A 105 -2.20 -7.98 14.44
CA ALA A 105 -3.02 -7.82 15.64
C ALA A 105 -3.67 -9.15 16.07
N ASP A 106 -4.19 -9.93 15.12
CA ASP A 106 -4.81 -11.23 15.36
C ASP A 106 -3.78 -12.26 15.87
N ALA A 107 -2.56 -12.25 15.31
CA ALA A 107 -1.47 -13.09 15.78
C ALA A 107 -1.08 -12.77 17.23
N VAL A 108 -1.00 -11.48 17.59
CA VAL A 108 -0.74 -11.04 18.96
C VAL A 108 -1.87 -11.47 19.90
N ALA A 109 -3.13 -11.28 19.49
CA ALA A 109 -4.28 -11.68 20.29
C ALA A 109 -4.28 -13.20 20.57
N LEU A 110 -3.98 -14.00 19.56
CA LEU A 110 -3.85 -15.46 19.71
C LEU A 110 -2.71 -15.84 20.66
N ALA A 111 -1.54 -15.21 20.51
CA ALA A 111 -0.39 -15.47 21.37
C ALA A 111 -0.70 -15.14 22.84
N VAL A 112 -1.38 -14.01 23.10
CA VAL A 112 -1.82 -13.63 24.45
C VAL A 112 -2.82 -14.64 25.02
N ALA A 113 -3.78 -15.12 24.21
CA ALA A 113 -4.75 -16.11 24.65
C ALA A 113 -4.10 -17.46 25.00
N LEU A 114 -3.13 -17.91 24.20
CA LEU A 114 -2.36 -19.11 24.48
C LEU A 114 -1.54 -18.97 25.76
N ALA A 115 -0.83 -17.84 25.94
CA ALA A 115 -0.07 -17.58 27.16
C ALA A 115 -0.95 -17.54 28.42
N ALA A 116 -2.15 -16.95 28.32
CA ALA A 116 -3.12 -16.95 29.42
C ALA A 116 -3.60 -18.36 29.77
N ARG A 117 -3.81 -19.21 28.76
CA ARG A 117 -4.18 -20.61 28.97
C ARG A 117 -3.04 -21.40 29.61
N ASP A 118 -1.81 -21.26 29.12
CA ASP A 118 -0.64 -21.94 29.69
C ASP A 118 -0.44 -21.55 31.17
N ALA A 119 -0.66 -20.27 31.50
CA ALA A 119 -0.62 -19.79 32.88
C ALA A 119 -1.74 -20.39 33.74
N ALA A 120 -2.95 -20.56 33.20
CA ALA A 120 -4.06 -21.20 33.90
C ALA A 120 -3.80 -22.69 34.14
N ASP A 121 -3.28 -23.40 33.13
CA ASP A 121 -2.91 -24.82 33.23
C ASP A 121 -1.80 -25.02 34.28
N ALA A 122 -0.78 -24.14 34.31
CA ALA A 122 0.27 -24.16 35.32
C ALA A 122 -0.26 -23.89 36.74
N ALA A 123 -1.18 -22.93 36.89
CA ALA A 123 -1.83 -22.65 38.17
C ALA A 123 -2.68 -23.84 38.65
N GLY A 124 -3.36 -24.52 37.71
CA GLY A 124 -4.10 -25.75 37.98
C GLY A 124 -3.19 -26.86 38.50
N ALA A 125 -2.08 -27.14 37.81
CA ALA A 125 -1.11 -28.14 38.24
C ALA A 125 -0.53 -27.84 39.63
N ALA A 126 -0.18 -26.57 39.90
CA ALA A 126 0.30 -26.16 41.21
C ALA A 126 -0.75 -26.36 42.33
N ALA A 127 -2.02 -26.10 42.03
CA ALA A 127 -3.12 -26.35 42.98
C ALA A 127 -3.33 -27.85 43.23
N GLU A 128 -3.18 -28.69 42.21
CA GLU A 128 -3.23 -30.15 42.36
C GLU A 128 -2.08 -30.70 43.20
N ASP A 129 -0.86 -30.20 42.98
CA ASP A 129 0.31 -30.57 43.78
C ASP A 129 0.13 -30.17 45.25
N ALA A 130 -0.28 -28.92 45.50
CA ALA A 130 -0.57 -28.45 46.86
C ALA A 130 -1.67 -29.28 47.55
N ALA A 131 -2.72 -29.67 46.80
CA ALA A 131 -3.77 -30.53 47.32
C ALA A 131 -3.23 -31.93 47.66
N ARG A 132 -2.32 -32.48 46.84
CA ARG A 132 -1.69 -33.79 47.07
C ARG A 132 -0.78 -33.75 48.30
N ASP A 133 0.03 -32.71 48.46
CA ASP A 133 0.89 -32.51 49.62
C ASP A 133 0.06 -32.46 50.91
N ALA A 134 -1.02 -31.67 50.93
CA ALA A 134 -1.93 -31.58 52.07
C ALA A 134 -2.60 -32.95 52.40
N GLN A 135 -2.98 -33.73 51.38
CA GLN A 135 -3.52 -35.07 51.57
C GLN A 135 -2.48 -36.03 52.17
N GLN A 136 -1.23 -35.96 51.71
CA GLN A 136 -0.13 -36.79 52.22
C GLN A 136 0.18 -36.45 53.68
N GLU A 137 0.30 -35.16 54.02
CA GLU A 137 0.47 -34.72 55.42
C GLU A 137 -0.64 -35.25 56.32
N LYS A 138 -1.89 -35.13 55.85
CA LYS A 138 -3.05 -35.64 56.59
C LYS A 138 -3.00 -37.14 56.83
N LEU A 139 -2.59 -37.90 55.81
CA LEU A 139 -2.44 -39.35 55.91
C LEU A 139 -1.37 -39.72 56.94
N VAL A 140 -0.22 -39.05 56.93
CA VAL A 140 0.86 -39.26 57.92
C VAL A 140 0.38 -38.97 59.33
N GLU A 141 -0.37 -37.89 59.53
CA GLU A 141 -0.95 -37.53 60.84
C GLU A 141 -1.87 -38.64 61.38
N ILE A 142 -2.79 -39.15 60.54
CA ILE A 142 -3.74 -40.20 60.92
C ILE A 142 -3.02 -41.51 61.25
N LEU A 143 -2.05 -41.90 60.42
CA LEU A 143 -1.27 -43.12 60.63
C LEU A 143 -0.46 -43.05 61.93
N THR A 144 0.07 -41.87 62.26
CA THR A 144 0.83 -41.65 63.50
C THR A 144 -0.08 -41.66 64.73
N ALA A 145 -1.27 -41.06 64.64
CA ALA A 145 -2.21 -40.97 65.76
C ALA A 145 -3.06 -42.23 65.97
N GLY A 146 -3.18 -43.10 64.95
CA GLY A 146 -4.04 -44.29 64.97
C GLY A 146 -5.53 -43.99 64.94
N LYS A 147 -5.93 -42.74 64.66
CA LYS A 147 -7.31 -42.26 64.58
C LYS A 147 -7.35 -40.98 63.75
N TRP A 148 -8.56 -40.59 63.34
CA TRP A 148 -8.75 -39.27 62.73
C TRP A 148 -8.39 -38.14 63.71
N VAL A 149 -7.67 -37.14 63.23
CA VAL A 149 -7.27 -35.95 64.00
C VAL A 149 -7.89 -34.71 63.35
N GLY A 150 -8.45 -33.76 64.12
CA GLY A 150 -9.12 -32.57 63.58
C GLY A 150 -10.60 -32.76 63.19
N GLY A 151 -11.26 -31.67 62.79
CA GLY A 151 -12.66 -31.65 62.33
C GLY A 151 -12.84 -32.15 60.88
N ALA A 152 -14.07 -32.15 60.38
CA ALA A 152 -14.33 -32.45 58.97
C ALA A 152 -13.83 -31.31 58.06
N PRO A 153 -13.40 -31.60 56.82
CA PRO A 153 -12.86 -30.60 55.89
C PRO A 153 -13.79 -29.41 55.62
N TRP A 154 -15.10 -29.60 55.81
CA TRP A 154 -16.13 -28.59 55.57
C TRP A 154 -16.57 -27.84 56.84
N ASP A 155 -16.02 -28.15 58.02
CA ASP A 155 -16.42 -27.53 59.29
C ASP A 155 -16.00 -26.05 59.41
N GLY A 156 -15.26 -25.51 58.44
CA GLY A 156 -14.89 -24.09 58.31
C GLY A 156 -15.65 -23.31 57.22
N PHE A 157 -16.46 -23.97 56.39
CA PHE A 157 -17.25 -23.32 55.33
C PHE A 157 -18.55 -22.72 55.91
N SER A 158 -18.44 -21.66 56.72
CA SER A 158 -19.63 -20.85 57.02
C SER A 158 -19.97 -19.98 55.80
N SER A 159 -21.16 -20.22 55.24
CA SER A 159 -21.68 -19.63 54.01
C SER A 159 -21.52 -18.11 53.95
N THR A 160 -20.68 -17.61 53.04
CA THR A 160 -20.61 -16.18 52.67
C THR A 160 -21.83 -15.70 51.87
N ALA A 161 -22.82 -16.57 51.59
CA ALA A 161 -24.04 -16.20 50.86
C ALA A 161 -25.01 -15.31 51.66
N ASP A 162 -24.85 -15.18 52.98
CA ASP A 162 -25.81 -14.43 53.83
C ASP A 162 -25.54 -12.92 53.92
N LYS A 163 -24.43 -12.41 53.36
CA LYS A 163 -24.07 -10.98 53.45
C LYS A 163 -24.65 -10.08 52.34
N ARG A 164 -25.54 -10.59 51.47
CA ARG A 164 -26.18 -9.83 50.38
C ARG A 164 -27.69 -9.57 50.57
N LYS A 165 -28.18 -9.53 51.82
CA LYS A 165 -29.60 -9.25 52.13
C LYS A 165 -29.88 -7.94 52.89
N THR A 166 -28.90 -7.05 53.01
CA THR A 166 -29.12 -5.74 53.63
C THR A 166 -28.30 -4.68 52.91
N ILE A 167 -28.92 -4.04 51.92
CA ILE A 167 -28.92 -2.61 51.55
C ILE A 167 -29.81 -2.47 50.31
#